data_AF-A0A182J0I3-F1
#
_entry.id   AF-A0A182J0I3-F1
#
_cell.length_a   1.000
_cell.length_b   1.000
_cell.length_c   1.000
_cell.angle_alpha   90.00
_cell.angle_beta   90.00
_cell.angle_gamma   90.00
#
_symmetry.space_group_name_H-M   'P 1'
#
loop_
_entity.id
_entity.type
_entity.pdbx_description
1 polymer ?
#
loop_
_entity_poly.entity_id
_entity_poly.type
_entity_poly.pdbx_seq_one_letter_code
_entity_poly.pdbx_strand_id
1 'polypeptide(L)'
;MCHERGQKKPACGCGLSTAQTQLRRQYELNRRTPGTAAAVRNRVSASSEAPARSPVRQQGPVQETGSEEVDPELSENCPEPNGYFADAEQCDKYYQCRDGQITEKLCPDGMVFNDYDLEQEKCDLPFNIDCSKRPKLQTPIPSPHCPRQNGYFASETGACDKFFYCVDGMFNMITCPEGLVFNPRTGICTWPDEAQRTSCTSEDVFKFSCPKVNESEAATHPRYADPDDCQFFYVCINGETPRRNGCRLGQAFDDGSKHCEWARKVPDCADWYKDRLTDKQLDELENPPTPKPKPANSPSKVSRRRPSKRPKQPEAE
;
A
#
# COMPACT_ATOMS: atom_id res chain seq x y z
N MET A 1 -37.39 47.39 18.89
CA MET A 1 -37.42 47.96 17.53
C MET A 1 -36.04 47.85 16.93
N CYS A 2 -35.96 47.65 15.61
CA CYS A 2 -34.73 47.63 14.81
C CYS A 2 -33.61 48.49 15.42
N HIS A 3 -32.46 47.91 15.76
CA HIS A 3 -31.31 48.68 16.25
C HIS A 3 -29.96 48.01 15.97
N GLU A 4 -29.16 48.76 15.23
CA GLU A 4 -27.71 48.96 15.31
C GLU A 4 -26.70 47.80 15.26
N ARG A 5 -25.79 47.99 14.30
CA ARG A 5 -24.32 47.86 14.35
C ARG A 5 -23.69 46.46 14.19
N GLY A 6 -22.67 46.47 13.34
CA GLY A 6 -21.86 45.33 12.95
C GLY A 6 -21.21 44.57 14.11
N GLN A 7 -21.06 43.27 13.89
CA GLN A 7 -20.17 42.41 14.64
C GLN A 7 -19.31 41.57 13.69
N LYS A 8 -18.02 41.52 14.03
CA LYS A 8 -16.98 40.70 13.43
C LYS A 8 -17.40 39.22 13.44
N LYS A 9 -17.18 38.52 12.32
CA LYS A 9 -17.26 37.05 12.26
C LYS A 9 -16.29 36.46 13.30
N PRO A 10 -16.72 35.51 14.17
CA PRO A 10 -15.80 34.81 15.03
C PRO A 10 -14.94 33.86 14.19
N ALA A 11 -13.65 33.79 14.52
CA ALA A 11 -12.70 32.87 13.92
C ALA A 11 -13.21 31.43 14.11
N CYS A 12 -13.33 30.69 13.01
CA CYS A 12 -13.50 29.24 13.02
C CYS A 12 -12.21 28.63 13.57
N GLY A 13 -12.17 28.38 14.88
CA GLY A 13 -11.11 27.58 15.47
C GLY A 13 -11.24 26.13 14.99
N CYS A 14 -10.16 25.56 14.47
CA CYS A 14 -10.05 24.11 14.23
C CYS A 14 -10.07 23.38 15.58
N GLY A 15 -11.27 23.12 16.11
CA GLY A 15 -11.50 22.14 17.16
C GLY A 15 -11.73 20.76 16.53
N LEU A 16 -10.87 19.79 16.86
CA LEU A 16 -11.13 18.38 16.55
C LEU A 16 -12.49 17.98 17.16
N SER A 17 -13.29 17.21 16.43
CA SER A 17 -14.57 16.73 16.96
C SER A 17 -14.36 15.86 18.20
N THR A 18 -15.37 15.75 19.05
CA THR A 18 -15.34 14.91 20.26
C THR A 18 -14.94 13.46 19.92
N ALA A 19 -15.33 12.98 18.73
CA ALA A 19 -14.97 11.67 18.20
C ALA A 19 -13.47 11.55 17.83
N GLN A 20 -12.88 12.59 17.20
CA GLN A 20 -11.45 12.62 16.88
C GLN A 20 -10.58 12.69 18.14
N THR A 21 -11.07 13.36 19.18
CA THR A 21 -10.38 13.42 20.49
C THR A 21 -10.42 12.06 21.20
N GLN A 22 -11.53 11.32 21.09
CA GLN A 22 -11.67 9.97 21.64
C GLN A 22 -10.75 8.96 20.92
N LEU A 23 -10.69 9.00 19.58
CA LEU A 23 -9.79 8.16 18.79
C LEU A 23 -8.31 8.41 19.12
N ARG A 24 -7.92 9.68 19.30
CA ARG A 24 -6.55 10.02 19.72
C ARG A 24 -6.24 9.53 21.13
N ARG A 25 -7.19 9.61 22.06
CA ARG A 25 -7.03 9.12 23.44
C ARG A 25 -6.87 7.59 23.48
N GLN A 26 -7.59 6.87 22.62
CA GLN A 26 -7.51 5.41 22.50
C GLN A 26 -6.19 4.97 21.86
N TYR A 27 -5.72 5.70 20.84
CA TYR A 27 -4.39 5.50 20.25
C TYR A 27 -3.24 5.76 21.25
N GLU A 28 -3.35 6.81 22.08
CA GLU A 28 -2.34 7.12 23.11
C GLU A 28 -2.32 6.11 24.27
N LEU A 29 -3.46 5.49 24.59
CA LEU A 29 -3.55 4.39 25.56
C LEU A 29 -2.86 3.12 25.05
N ASN A 30 -3.04 2.78 23.78
CA ASN A 30 -2.41 1.62 23.14
C ASN A 30 -0.89 1.77 22.93
N ARG A 31 -0.38 3.01 23.00
CA ARG A 31 1.06 3.31 22.84
C ARG A 31 1.88 3.17 24.14
N ARG A 32 1.23 3.04 25.30
CA ARG A 32 1.92 3.02 26.61
C ARG A 32 2.32 1.62 27.10
N THR A 33 2.07 0.56 26.33
CA THR A 33 2.56 -0.80 26.63
C THR A 33 3.94 -1.02 25.96
N PRO A 34 5.03 -1.18 26.74
CA PRO A 34 6.37 -1.31 26.18
C PRO A 34 6.68 -2.78 25.84
N GLY A 35 6.62 -3.12 24.56
CA GLY A 35 7.20 -4.36 23.99
C GLY A 35 8.47 -4.02 23.22
N THR A 36 9.60 -4.51 23.70
CA THR A 36 10.97 -4.19 23.26
C THR A 36 11.27 -4.68 21.84
N ALA A 37 11.43 -3.75 20.89
CA ALA A 37 11.93 -4.04 19.54
C ALA A 37 13.46 -3.85 19.46
N ALA A 38 14.21 -4.96 19.49
CA ALA A 38 15.61 -4.99 19.09
C ALA A 38 15.72 -5.50 17.64
N ALA A 39 16.22 -4.63 16.76
CA ALA A 39 16.40 -4.90 15.34
C ALA A 39 17.56 -5.88 15.08
N VAL A 40 17.31 -6.95 14.33
CA VAL A 40 18.37 -7.81 13.77
C VAL A 40 18.32 -7.81 12.25
N ARG A 41 19.48 -7.55 11.66
CA ARG A 41 19.74 -7.44 10.22
C ARG A 41 20.03 -8.83 9.64
N ASN A 42 19.31 -9.23 8.59
CA ASN A 42 19.67 -10.43 7.82
C ASN A 42 20.74 -10.15 6.74
N ARG A 43 21.74 -11.03 6.71
CA ARG A 43 22.71 -11.18 5.62
C ARG A 43 22.38 -12.45 4.85
N VAL A 44 22.17 -12.30 3.55
CA VAL A 44 22.16 -13.40 2.57
C VAL A 44 23.60 -13.64 2.11
N SER A 45 23.98 -14.90 1.89
CA SER A 45 25.03 -15.26 0.94
C SER A 45 24.62 -16.52 0.20
N ALA A 46 24.65 -16.38 -1.13
CA ALA A 46 24.43 -17.39 -2.14
C ALA A 46 25.62 -18.36 -2.25
N SER A 47 25.42 -19.51 -2.90
CA SER A 47 26.17 -19.87 -4.11
C SER A 47 25.66 -21.16 -4.79
N SER A 48 25.72 -21.11 -6.11
CA SER A 48 25.58 -22.13 -7.17
C SER A 48 26.62 -23.27 -7.03
N GLU A 49 26.66 -24.39 -7.75
CA GLU A 49 26.32 -24.72 -9.14
C GLU A 49 26.39 -26.26 -9.34
N ALA A 50 25.74 -26.80 -10.38
CA ALA A 50 25.77 -28.22 -10.79
C ALA A 50 27.06 -28.61 -11.57
N PRO A 51 27.29 -29.92 -11.90
CA PRO A 51 26.92 -30.38 -13.24
C PRO A 51 26.49 -31.87 -13.38
N ALA A 52 26.05 -32.19 -14.60
CA ALA A 52 25.19 -33.28 -15.06
C ALA A 52 25.82 -34.68 -15.31
N ARG A 53 24.97 -35.73 -15.29
CA ARG A 53 24.92 -36.86 -16.27
C ARG A 53 23.78 -37.86 -15.98
N SER A 54 23.00 -38.23 -17.00
CA SER A 54 22.07 -39.40 -17.02
C SER A 54 22.82 -40.67 -17.47
N PRO A 55 22.35 -41.93 -17.22
CA PRO A 55 21.16 -42.51 -17.90
C PRO A 55 20.32 -43.60 -17.14
N VAL A 56 19.04 -43.69 -17.52
CA VAL A 56 18.16 -44.88 -17.78
C VAL A 56 18.05 -46.06 -16.77
N ARG A 57 16.80 -46.19 -16.26
CA ARG A 57 15.94 -47.39 -16.00
C ARG A 57 16.38 -48.48 -15.02
N GLN A 58 15.61 -48.64 -13.94
CA GLN A 58 14.93 -49.91 -13.59
C GLN A 58 13.77 -49.65 -12.61
N GLN A 59 12.65 -50.34 -12.87
CA GLN A 59 11.42 -50.32 -12.09
C GLN A 59 11.56 -51.23 -10.87
N GLY A 60 11.16 -50.74 -9.70
CA GLY A 60 10.98 -51.49 -8.47
C GLY A 60 9.92 -50.79 -7.60
N PRO A 61 9.14 -51.53 -6.80
CA PRO A 61 7.87 -51.04 -6.25
C PRO A 61 8.13 -50.10 -5.08
N VAL A 62 7.71 -48.84 -5.20
CA VAL A 62 7.72 -47.91 -4.07
C VAL A 62 6.39 -48.07 -3.35
N GLN A 63 6.48 -48.61 -2.14
CA GLN A 63 5.38 -48.75 -1.20
C GLN A 63 4.83 -47.39 -0.83
N GLU A 64 3.50 -47.33 -0.77
CA GLU A 64 2.71 -46.27 -0.19
C GLU A 64 3.22 -45.94 1.22
N THR A 65 3.67 -44.70 1.38
CA THR A 65 3.64 -43.94 2.62
C THR A 65 3.42 -42.50 2.16
N GLY A 66 2.52 -41.70 2.67
CA GLY A 66 1.56 -41.78 3.74
C GLY A 66 0.92 -40.39 3.67
N SER A 67 -0.39 -40.35 3.56
CA SER A 67 -1.19 -39.14 3.53
C SER A 67 -0.87 -38.27 4.75
N GLU A 68 -0.40 -37.04 4.54
CA GLU A 68 -0.63 -35.97 5.50
C GLU A 68 -2.12 -35.62 5.41
N GLU A 69 -2.95 -36.46 6.03
CA GLU A 69 -4.31 -36.09 6.36
C GLU A 69 -4.21 -34.97 7.40
N VAL A 70 -4.82 -33.84 7.06
CA VAL A 70 -5.04 -32.73 7.99
C VAL A 70 -5.87 -33.29 9.14
N ASP A 71 -5.24 -33.38 10.30
CA ASP A 71 -5.82 -34.02 11.47
C ASP A 71 -7.02 -33.22 12.02
N PRO A 72 -8.23 -33.80 12.07
CA PRO A 72 -9.40 -33.21 12.73
C PRO A 72 -9.32 -33.20 14.28
N GLU A 73 -8.22 -33.66 14.90
CA GLU A 73 -8.09 -33.81 16.36
C GLU A 73 -7.81 -32.51 17.15
N LEU A 74 -7.73 -31.34 16.49
CA LEU A 74 -7.67 -30.05 17.20
C LEU A 74 -8.96 -29.72 17.98
N SER A 75 -10.05 -30.45 17.74
CA SER A 75 -11.34 -30.20 18.39
C SER A 75 -11.44 -30.74 19.83
N GLU A 76 -10.57 -31.69 20.23
CA GLU A 76 -10.64 -32.31 21.56
C GLU A 76 -9.34 -32.19 22.37
N ASN A 77 -8.16 -32.05 21.75
CA ASN A 77 -6.87 -31.98 22.44
C ASN A 77 -5.97 -30.84 21.95
N CYS A 78 -5.27 -30.19 22.89
CA CYS A 78 -4.27 -29.15 22.58
C CYS A 78 -3.01 -29.75 21.96
N PRO A 79 -2.47 -29.20 20.85
CA PRO A 79 -1.19 -29.65 20.28
C PRO A 79 -0.02 -29.48 21.25
N GLU A 80 0.00 -28.34 21.95
CA GLU A 80 0.92 -28.06 23.05
C GLU A 80 0.14 -27.61 24.27
N PRO A 81 0.65 -27.83 25.50
CA PRO A 81 -0.05 -27.44 26.72
C PRO A 81 -0.43 -25.95 26.76
N ASN A 82 0.39 -25.09 26.15
CA ASN A 82 0.20 -23.66 26.14
C ASN A 82 0.41 -23.10 24.72
N GLY A 83 -0.47 -22.18 24.30
CA GLY A 83 -0.31 -21.48 23.03
C GLY A 83 -1.64 -21.08 22.40
N TYR A 84 -1.56 -20.56 21.17
CA TYR A 84 -2.70 -20.20 20.34
C TYR A 84 -2.62 -20.94 19.01
N PHE A 85 -3.69 -21.65 18.65
CA PHE A 85 -3.72 -22.54 17.50
C PHE A 85 -4.87 -22.17 16.57
N ALA A 86 -4.61 -22.13 15.26
CA ALA A 86 -5.64 -21.85 14.26
C ALA A 86 -6.66 -22.99 14.18
N ASP A 87 -7.91 -22.65 13.86
CA ASP A 87 -8.89 -23.64 13.45
C ASP A 87 -8.59 -24.19 12.04
N ALA A 88 -8.91 -25.46 11.81
CA ALA A 88 -8.62 -26.16 10.57
C ALA A 88 -9.48 -25.69 9.39
N GLU A 89 -10.68 -25.15 9.64
CA GLU A 89 -11.63 -24.80 8.59
C GLU A 89 -11.99 -23.31 8.55
N GLN A 90 -11.91 -22.63 9.69
CA GLN A 90 -12.35 -21.26 9.89
C GLN A 90 -11.18 -20.29 10.15
N CYS A 91 -10.96 -19.32 9.26
CA CYS A 91 -9.78 -18.46 9.31
C CYS A 91 -9.77 -17.49 10.50
N ASP A 92 -10.95 -17.12 11.00
CA ASP A 92 -11.11 -16.19 12.11
C ASP A 92 -11.36 -16.88 13.45
N LYS A 93 -11.29 -18.21 13.49
CA LYS A 93 -11.40 -19.01 14.72
C LYS A 93 -10.05 -19.57 15.12
N TYR A 94 -9.83 -19.60 16.43
CA TYR A 94 -8.61 -20.12 17.04
C TYR A 94 -8.88 -20.64 18.45
N TYR A 95 -7.93 -21.40 18.97
CA TYR A 95 -7.98 -22.04 20.27
C TYR A 95 -6.86 -21.50 21.14
N GLN A 96 -7.19 -21.09 22.36
CA GLN A 96 -6.21 -20.84 23.40
C GLN A 96 -6.05 -22.11 24.24
N CYS A 97 -4.84 -22.65 24.28
CA CYS A 97 -4.45 -23.73 25.16
C CYS A 97 -3.78 -23.18 26.41
N ARG A 98 -4.25 -23.62 27.58
CA ARG A 98 -3.60 -23.37 28.87
C ARG A 98 -3.59 -24.64 29.69
N ASP A 99 -2.40 -25.12 30.04
CA ASP A 99 -2.19 -26.39 30.75
C ASP A 99 -2.98 -27.56 30.12
N GLY A 100 -3.05 -27.59 28.78
CA GLY A 100 -3.79 -28.59 28.01
C GLY A 100 -5.30 -28.37 27.90
N GLN A 101 -5.85 -27.33 28.52
CA GLN A 101 -7.27 -26.98 28.42
C GLN A 101 -7.52 -26.04 27.24
N ILE A 102 -8.40 -26.44 26.33
CA ILE A 102 -8.83 -25.66 25.17
C ILE A 102 -9.86 -24.61 25.56
N THR A 103 -9.68 -23.38 25.08
CA THR A 103 -10.70 -22.33 25.03
C THR A 103 -10.86 -21.87 23.59
N GLU A 104 -12.04 -22.09 23.01
CA GLU A 104 -12.38 -21.58 21.68
C GLU A 104 -12.57 -20.05 21.70
N LYS A 105 -12.03 -19.38 20.68
CA LYS A 105 -12.14 -17.94 20.49
C LYS A 105 -12.32 -17.58 19.02
N LEU A 106 -12.87 -16.39 18.80
CA LEU A 106 -12.99 -15.76 17.49
C LEU A 106 -12.22 -14.44 17.48
N CYS A 107 -11.56 -14.16 16.36
CA CYS A 107 -11.04 -12.84 16.08
C CYS A 107 -12.19 -11.83 15.96
N PRO A 108 -11.95 -10.54 16.24
CA PRO A 108 -12.93 -9.49 15.98
C PRO A 108 -13.45 -9.56 14.55
N ASP A 109 -14.76 -9.32 14.35
CA ASP A 109 -15.39 -9.42 13.02
C ASP A 109 -14.65 -8.59 11.98
N GLY A 110 -14.23 -9.24 10.89
CA GLY A 110 -13.43 -8.65 9.82
C GLY A 110 -11.92 -8.85 9.93
N MET A 111 -11.44 -9.52 10.99
CA MET A 111 -10.05 -9.96 11.15
C MET A 111 -9.95 -11.48 11.14
N VAL A 112 -8.74 -12.00 10.91
CA VAL A 112 -8.45 -13.44 10.87
C VAL A 112 -7.27 -13.76 11.79
N PHE A 113 -7.20 -14.99 12.28
CA PHE A 113 -6.15 -15.40 13.20
C PHE A 113 -4.81 -15.53 12.49
N ASN A 114 -3.78 -14.91 13.06
CA ASN A 114 -2.40 -14.98 12.59
C ASN A 114 -1.65 -16.05 13.40
N ASP A 115 -1.31 -17.15 12.74
CA ASP A 115 -0.72 -18.36 13.32
C ASP A 115 0.81 -18.43 13.18
N TYR A 116 1.48 -17.32 12.84
CA TYR A 116 2.94 -17.29 12.71
C TYR A 116 3.69 -17.33 14.04
N ASP A 117 3.02 -16.97 15.14
CA ASP A 117 3.60 -16.99 16.49
C ASP A 117 2.57 -17.58 17.47
N LEU A 118 2.80 -18.82 17.89
CA LEU A 118 1.91 -19.58 18.77
C LEU A 118 1.87 -19.03 20.21
N GLU A 119 2.78 -18.13 20.59
CA GLU A 119 2.79 -17.51 21.92
C GLU A 119 1.98 -16.21 21.98
N GLN A 120 1.56 -15.67 20.83
CA GLN A 120 0.87 -14.38 20.73
C GLN A 120 -0.56 -14.52 20.21
N GLU A 121 -1.53 -14.00 20.96
CA GLU A 121 -2.91 -13.87 20.52
C GLU A 121 -3.02 -12.73 19.51
N LYS A 122 -2.79 -13.03 18.23
CA LYS A 122 -2.78 -12.01 17.18
C LYS A 122 -3.84 -12.28 16.12
N CYS A 123 -4.71 -11.30 15.94
CA CYS A 123 -5.57 -11.20 14.77
C CYS A 123 -4.98 -10.16 13.81
N ASP A 124 -5.03 -10.46 12.52
CA ASP A 124 -4.55 -9.58 11.46
C ASP A 124 -5.64 -9.45 10.38
N LEU A 125 -5.42 -8.57 9.43
CA LEU A 125 -6.37 -8.37 8.34
C LEU A 125 -6.29 -9.54 7.34
N PRO A 126 -7.41 -9.92 6.69
CA PRO A 126 -7.45 -11.07 5.77
C PRO A 126 -6.46 -11.02 4.61
N PHE A 127 -6.00 -9.84 4.21
CA PHE A 127 -5.00 -9.67 3.14
C PHE A 127 -3.56 -9.93 3.58
N ASN A 128 -3.29 -10.02 4.89
CA ASN A 128 -1.97 -10.33 5.43
C ASN A 128 -1.78 -11.83 5.75
N ILE A 129 -2.85 -12.62 5.74
CA ILE A 129 -2.87 -14.03 6.17
C ILE A 129 -3.50 -14.88 5.08
N ASP A 130 -2.85 -15.99 4.73
CA ASP A 130 -3.40 -16.92 3.75
C ASP A 130 -4.49 -17.80 4.35
N CYS A 131 -5.75 -17.43 4.10
CA CYS A 131 -6.92 -18.18 4.52
C CYS A 131 -7.34 -19.28 3.52
N SER A 132 -6.59 -19.53 2.44
CA SER A 132 -7.02 -20.42 1.35
C SER A 132 -7.31 -21.86 1.82
N LYS A 133 -6.63 -22.31 2.88
CA LYS A 133 -6.84 -23.65 3.48
C LYS A 133 -8.00 -23.71 4.48
N ARG A 134 -8.38 -22.57 5.06
CA ARG A 134 -9.41 -22.43 6.10
C ARG A 134 -10.36 -21.26 5.79
N PRO A 135 -11.12 -21.33 4.68
CA PRO A 135 -11.81 -20.16 4.13
C PRO A 135 -13.06 -19.73 4.89
N LYS A 136 -13.56 -20.53 5.85
CA LYS A 136 -14.78 -20.18 6.60
C LYS A 136 -14.49 -18.95 7.47
N LEU A 137 -15.52 -18.13 7.68
CA LEU A 137 -15.48 -16.95 8.54
C LEU A 137 -16.76 -16.89 9.36
N GLN A 138 -16.71 -16.18 10.48
CA GLN A 138 -17.90 -15.90 11.27
C GLN A 138 -18.92 -15.07 10.46
N THR A 139 -20.18 -15.11 10.90
CA THR A 139 -21.25 -14.30 10.31
C THR A 139 -20.89 -12.82 10.41
N PRO A 140 -20.92 -12.06 9.30
CA PRO A 140 -20.57 -10.64 9.32
C PRO A 140 -21.54 -9.84 10.18
N ILE A 141 -21.02 -8.82 10.87
CA ILE A 141 -21.81 -7.85 11.62
C ILE A 141 -21.71 -6.52 10.87
N PRO A 142 -22.64 -6.23 9.93
CA PRO A 142 -22.56 -5.04 9.11
C PRO A 142 -22.93 -3.78 9.89
N SER A 143 -22.38 -2.66 9.47
CA SER A 143 -22.72 -1.30 9.90
C SER A 143 -22.59 -0.34 8.69
N PRO A 144 -23.02 0.93 8.78
CA PRO A 144 -22.96 1.83 7.63
C PRO A 144 -21.55 1.89 7.01
N HIS A 145 -21.45 1.57 5.72
CA HIS A 145 -20.19 1.51 4.94
C HIS A 145 -19.17 0.43 5.35
N CYS A 146 -19.50 -0.40 6.33
CA CYS A 146 -18.66 -1.44 6.88
C CYS A 146 -19.40 -2.79 6.77
N PRO A 147 -19.18 -3.57 5.71
CA PRO A 147 -19.71 -4.93 5.59
C PRO A 147 -19.34 -5.83 6.79
N ARG A 148 -18.21 -5.57 7.44
CA ARG A 148 -17.78 -6.15 8.72
C ARG A 148 -17.25 -5.06 9.63
N GLN A 149 -17.18 -5.32 10.94
CA GLN A 149 -16.76 -4.33 11.94
C GLN A 149 -15.35 -3.77 11.69
N ASN A 150 -14.43 -4.60 11.19
CA ASN A 150 -13.04 -4.22 10.94
C ASN A 150 -12.62 -4.50 9.50
N GLY A 151 -11.82 -3.61 8.90
CA GLY A 151 -11.21 -3.84 7.59
C GLY A 151 -11.20 -2.63 6.66
N TYR A 152 -10.77 -2.86 5.41
CA TYR A 152 -10.85 -1.87 4.33
C TYR A 152 -11.88 -2.32 3.30
N PHE A 153 -12.82 -1.44 2.96
CA PHE A 153 -13.93 -1.76 2.08
C PHE A 153 -14.09 -0.71 0.99
N ALA A 154 -14.36 -1.15 -0.24
CA ALA A 154 -14.54 -0.25 -1.38
C ALA A 154 -15.79 0.63 -1.18
N SER A 155 -15.75 1.87 -1.67
CA SER A 155 -16.94 2.72 -1.66
C SER A 155 -18.02 2.20 -2.61
N GLU A 156 -19.26 2.09 -2.14
CA GLU A 156 -20.40 1.60 -2.93
C GLU A 156 -20.82 2.58 -4.04
N THR A 157 -20.53 3.87 -3.90
CA THR A 157 -21.10 4.94 -4.74
C THR A 157 -20.35 5.16 -6.06
N GLY A 158 -19.66 4.15 -6.60
CA GLY A 158 -18.89 4.27 -7.86
C GLY A 158 -17.62 5.13 -7.77
N ALA A 159 -17.25 5.60 -6.57
CA ALA A 159 -15.97 6.28 -6.36
C ALA A 159 -14.84 5.23 -6.30
N CYS A 160 -14.14 5.07 -7.42
CA CYS A 160 -13.05 4.10 -7.59
C CYS A 160 -11.85 4.37 -6.67
N ASP A 161 -11.61 5.64 -6.39
CA ASP A 161 -10.54 6.18 -5.55
C ASP A 161 -10.91 6.25 -4.07
N LYS A 162 -12.15 5.93 -3.67
CA LYS A 162 -12.59 6.02 -2.27
C LYS A 162 -12.83 4.65 -1.65
N PHE A 163 -12.44 4.53 -0.40
CA PHE A 163 -12.66 3.35 0.41
C PHE A 163 -12.87 3.73 1.87
N PHE A 164 -13.37 2.79 2.65
CA PHE A 164 -13.69 2.94 4.06
C PHE A 164 -12.74 2.09 4.88
N TYR A 165 -12.11 2.70 5.89
CA TYR A 165 -11.38 2.01 6.93
C TYR A 165 -12.27 1.89 8.17
N CYS A 166 -12.64 0.66 8.51
CA CYS A 166 -13.54 0.35 9.62
C CYS A 166 -12.76 -0.19 10.83
N VAL A 167 -13.11 0.33 12.00
CA VAL A 167 -12.66 -0.17 13.30
C VAL A 167 -13.89 -0.21 14.20
N ASP A 168 -14.25 -1.40 14.69
CA ASP A 168 -15.44 -1.63 15.52
C ASP A 168 -16.72 -0.98 14.95
N GLY A 169 -16.90 -1.11 13.63
CA GLY A 169 -18.06 -0.61 12.89
C GLY A 169 -18.08 0.91 12.64
N MET A 170 -17.06 1.63 13.11
CA MET A 170 -16.87 3.04 12.81
C MET A 170 -15.96 3.20 11.59
N PHE A 171 -16.45 3.86 10.54
CA PHE A 171 -15.68 4.09 9.32
C PHE A 171 -14.97 5.45 9.30
N ASN A 172 -13.80 5.47 8.66
CA ASN A 172 -13.18 6.67 8.09
C ASN A 172 -13.12 6.50 6.57
N MET A 173 -13.60 7.49 5.82
CA MET A 173 -13.45 7.50 4.37
C MET A 173 -12.05 7.99 3.99
N ILE A 174 -11.36 7.22 3.17
CA ILE A 174 -10.01 7.51 2.67
C ILE A 174 -10.07 7.60 1.15
N THR A 175 -9.33 8.57 0.59
CA THR A 175 -9.13 8.72 -0.85
C THR A 175 -7.73 8.24 -1.22
N CYS A 176 -7.66 7.35 -2.20
CA CYS A 176 -6.43 6.89 -2.82
C CYS A 176 -5.65 8.08 -3.43
N PRO A 177 -4.32 7.97 -3.53
CA PRO A 177 -3.55 8.90 -4.34
C PRO A 177 -4.12 9.01 -5.76
N GLU A 178 -3.96 10.18 -6.37
CA GLU A 178 -4.54 10.48 -7.67
C GLU A 178 -4.14 9.44 -8.73
N GLY A 179 -5.13 8.98 -9.50
CA GLY A 179 -4.95 7.95 -10.53
C GLY A 179 -4.89 6.52 -10.03
N LEU A 180 -4.99 6.28 -8.72
CA LEU A 180 -5.08 4.93 -8.14
C LEU A 180 -6.51 4.59 -7.73
N VAL A 181 -6.80 3.30 -7.75
CA VAL A 181 -8.09 2.69 -7.42
C VAL A 181 -7.90 1.77 -6.23
N PHE A 182 -8.84 1.80 -5.28
CA PHE A 182 -8.80 0.87 -4.16
C PHE A 182 -9.06 -0.56 -4.64
N ASN A 183 -8.13 -1.47 -4.33
CA ASN A 183 -8.23 -2.89 -4.64
C ASN A 183 -8.76 -3.64 -3.41
N PRO A 184 -10.02 -4.10 -3.40
CA PRO A 184 -10.60 -4.79 -2.24
C PRO A 184 -9.98 -6.16 -1.95
N ARG A 185 -9.26 -6.75 -2.92
CA ARG A 185 -8.58 -8.06 -2.72
C ARG A 185 -7.29 -7.91 -1.92
N THR A 186 -6.57 -6.81 -2.11
CA THR A 186 -5.25 -6.58 -1.48
C THR A 186 -5.31 -5.54 -0.36
N GLY A 187 -6.41 -4.79 -0.24
CA GLY A 187 -6.57 -3.74 0.77
C GLY A 187 -5.73 -2.49 0.52
N ILE A 188 -5.17 -2.33 -0.67
CA ILE A 188 -4.30 -1.20 -1.04
C ILE A 188 -4.80 -0.47 -2.29
N CYS A 189 -4.36 0.77 -2.47
CA CYS A 189 -4.59 1.52 -3.69
C CYS A 189 -3.58 1.09 -4.76
N THR A 190 -4.06 0.57 -5.88
CA THR A 190 -3.25 0.11 -7.01
C THR A 190 -3.73 0.76 -8.30
N TRP A 191 -3.07 0.44 -9.41
CA TRP A 191 -3.54 0.91 -10.71
C TRP A 191 -4.89 0.28 -11.09
N PRO A 192 -5.71 0.97 -11.90
CA PRO A 192 -7.03 0.49 -12.33
C PRO A 192 -7.02 -0.94 -12.91
N ASP A 193 -6.05 -1.24 -13.76
CA ASP A 193 -5.83 -2.52 -14.44
C ASP A 193 -5.39 -3.65 -13.49
N GLU A 194 -4.70 -3.32 -12.39
CA GLU A 194 -4.36 -4.28 -11.33
C GLU A 194 -5.53 -4.49 -10.36
N ALA A 195 -6.28 -3.43 -10.06
CA ALA A 195 -7.44 -3.49 -9.19
C ALA A 195 -8.56 -4.37 -9.79
N GLN A 196 -8.72 -4.33 -11.13
CA GLN A 196 -9.75 -5.05 -11.89
C GLN A 196 -11.15 -4.86 -11.31
N ARG A 197 -11.41 -3.67 -10.78
CA ARG A 197 -12.71 -3.30 -10.22
C ARG A 197 -13.64 -2.93 -11.38
N THR A 198 -14.83 -3.51 -11.41
CA THR A 198 -15.86 -3.22 -12.43
C THR A 198 -16.14 -1.72 -12.50
N SER A 199 -16.18 -1.17 -13.72
CA SER A 199 -16.44 0.26 -13.98
C SER A 199 -15.40 1.23 -13.38
N CYS A 200 -14.19 0.72 -13.14
CA CYS A 200 -13.05 1.50 -12.66
C CYS A 200 -11.82 1.22 -13.53
N THR A 201 -12.00 1.15 -14.86
CA THR A 201 -10.87 1.03 -15.80
C THR A 201 -10.04 2.32 -15.83
N SER A 202 -8.83 2.27 -16.41
CA SER A 202 -8.02 3.49 -16.57
C SER A 202 -8.75 4.56 -17.38
N GLU A 203 -9.49 4.18 -18.42
CA GLU A 203 -10.33 5.11 -19.19
C GLU A 203 -11.47 5.70 -18.34
N ASP A 204 -12.09 4.89 -17.47
CA ASP A 204 -13.14 5.37 -16.55
C ASP A 204 -12.61 6.38 -15.53
N VAL A 205 -11.41 6.14 -15.00
CA VAL A 205 -10.79 6.99 -13.98
C VAL A 205 -10.27 8.28 -14.58
N PHE A 206 -9.60 8.20 -15.72
CA PHE A 206 -8.93 9.34 -16.34
C PHE A 206 -9.78 10.09 -17.36
N LYS A 207 -10.93 9.54 -17.78
CA LYS A 207 -11.79 10.09 -18.84
C LYS A 207 -11.02 10.39 -20.13
N PHE A 208 -10.00 9.58 -20.39
CA PHE A 208 -9.10 9.70 -21.54
C PHE A 208 -8.95 8.33 -22.19
N SER A 209 -8.95 8.30 -23.52
CA SER A 209 -8.70 7.09 -24.31
C SER A 209 -7.43 7.26 -25.13
N CYS A 210 -6.58 6.24 -25.11
CA CYS A 210 -5.34 6.25 -25.87
C CYS A 210 -5.60 6.29 -27.38
N PRO A 211 -4.95 7.21 -28.12
CA PRO A 211 -4.97 7.19 -29.58
C PRO A 211 -4.47 5.85 -30.13
N LYS A 212 -5.17 5.33 -31.14
CA LYS A 212 -4.80 4.08 -31.80
C LYS A 212 -3.53 4.28 -32.62
N VAL A 213 -2.53 3.46 -32.32
CA VAL A 213 -1.21 3.46 -32.96
C VAL A 213 -0.85 2.06 -33.44
N ASN A 214 0.20 1.95 -34.25
CA ASN A 214 0.72 0.64 -34.67
C ASN A 214 1.44 -0.08 -33.50
N GLU A 215 1.71 -1.38 -33.64
CA GLU A 215 2.34 -2.18 -32.60
C GLU A 215 3.73 -1.67 -32.19
N SER A 216 4.53 -1.18 -33.14
CA SER A 216 5.86 -0.64 -32.85
C SER A 216 5.80 0.62 -31.99
N GLU A 217 4.84 1.50 -32.22
CA GLU A 217 4.62 2.72 -31.44
C GLU A 217 4.02 2.36 -30.08
N ALA A 218 3.03 1.47 -30.04
CA ALA A 218 2.42 0.97 -28.81
C ALA A 218 3.47 0.41 -27.83
N ALA A 219 4.45 -0.33 -28.34
CA ALA A 219 5.55 -0.88 -27.56
C ALA A 219 6.44 0.19 -26.90
N THR A 220 6.45 1.43 -27.40
CA THR A 220 7.19 2.55 -26.80
C THR A 220 6.43 3.29 -25.71
N HIS A 221 5.18 2.91 -25.45
CA HIS A 221 4.27 3.58 -24.52
C HIS A 221 4.12 5.08 -24.82
N PRO A 222 3.44 5.43 -25.94
CA PRO A 222 3.39 6.79 -26.42
C PRO A 222 2.76 7.74 -25.39
N ARG A 223 3.20 9.00 -25.45
CA ARG A 223 2.81 10.05 -24.52
C ARG A 223 1.95 11.10 -25.22
N TYR A 224 0.96 11.63 -24.51
CA TYR A 224 0.00 12.60 -25.03
C TYR A 224 -0.28 13.68 -23.99
N ALA A 225 -0.36 14.94 -24.41
CA ALA A 225 -0.74 16.02 -23.51
C ALA A 225 -2.10 15.76 -22.86
N ASP A 226 -2.23 16.18 -21.60
CA ASP A 226 -3.53 16.28 -20.95
C ASP A 226 -4.26 17.52 -21.52
N PRO A 227 -5.49 17.38 -22.02
CA PRO A 227 -6.21 18.49 -22.66
C PRO A 227 -6.65 19.58 -21.68
N ASP A 228 -6.77 19.26 -20.39
CA ASP A 228 -7.31 20.14 -19.36
C ASP A 228 -6.22 20.67 -18.41
N ASP A 229 -5.04 20.04 -18.39
CA ASP A 229 -3.94 20.41 -17.51
C ASP A 229 -2.57 20.34 -18.17
N CYS A 230 -2.01 21.50 -18.52
CA CYS A 230 -0.69 21.62 -19.13
C CYS A 230 0.45 20.97 -18.33
N GLN A 231 0.32 20.80 -17.00
CA GLN A 231 1.34 20.15 -16.19
C GLN A 231 1.31 18.63 -16.38
N PHE A 232 0.18 18.04 -16.76
CA PHE A 232 0.00 16.60 -16.86
C PHE A 232 0.00 16.10 -18.30
N PHE A 233 0.23 14.80 -18.43
CA PHE A 233 0.20 14.06 -19.68
C PHE A 233 -0.16 12.61 -19.42
N TYR A 234 -0.64 11.92 -20.45
CA TYR A 234 -0.95 10.50 -20.40
C TYR A 234 0.19 9.69 -21.01
N VAL A 235 0.58 8.61 -20.33
CA VAL A 235 1.41 7.54 -20.88
C VAL A 235 0.48 6.38 -21.22
N CYS A 236 0.45 5.96 -22.48
CA CYS A 236 -0.39 4.85 -22.94
C CYS A 236 0.39 3.54 -22.91
N ILE A 237 0.23 2.76 -21.85
CA ILE A 237 0.90 1.46 -21.71
C ILE A 237 0.36 0.51 -22.79
N ASN A 238 1.29 -0.05 -23.58
CA ASN A 238 1.03 -0.83 -24.78
C ASN A 238 0.07 -0.16 -25.78
N GLY A 239 -0.01 1.17 -25.80
CA GLY A 239 -0.92 1.92 -26.66
C GLY A 239 -2.40 1.88 -26.25
N GLU A 240 -2.75 1.23 -25.15
CA GLU A 240 -4.15 1.00 -24.76
C GLU A 240 -4.50 1.58 -23.38
N THR A 241 -3.63 1.40 -22.39
CA THR A 241 -3.97 1.72 -20.99
C THR A 241 -3.38 3.08 -20.59
N PRO A 242 -4.20 4.14 -20.44
CA PRO A 242 -3.69 5.45 -20.08
C PRO A 242 -3.27 5.52 -18.61
N ARG A 243 -2.14 6.19 -18.34
CA ARG A 243 -1.66 6.53 -16.99
C ARG A 243 -1.33 8.01 -16.95
N ARG A 244 -2.04 8.78 -16.12
CA ARG A 244 -1.78 10.22 -15.94
C ARG A 244 -0.48 10.42 -15.17
N ASN A 245 0.41 11.25 -15.69
CA ASN A 245 1.69 11.61 -15.10
C ASN A 245 1.88 13.12 -15.15
N GLY A 246 2.70 13.66 -14.26
CA GLY A 246 2.94 15.09 -14.14
C GLY A 246 4.37 15.47 -14.47
N CYS A 247 4.52 16.59 -15.17
CA CYS A 247 5.76 17.33 -15.24
C CYS A 247 6.08 17.98 -13.87
N ARG A 248 7.33 18.37 -13.68
CA ARG A 248 7.73 19.09 -12.45
C ARG A 248 6.98 20.41 -12.36
N LEU A 249 6.81 20.92 -11.14
CA LEU A 249 6.21 22.23 -10.93
C LEU A 249 6.98 23.29 -11.74
N GLY A 250 6.26 24.10 -12.51
CA GLY A 250 6.81 25.10 -13.43
C GLY A 250 7.06 24.60 -14.86
N GLN A 251 7.00 23.29 -15.09
CA GLN A 251 7.05 22.68 -16.42
C GLN A 251 5.65 22.33 -16.93
N ALA A 252 5.52 22.30 -18.26
CA ALA A 252 4.36 21.82 -18.99
C ALA A 252 4.78 20.72 -19.96
N PHE A 253 3.87 19.82 -20.31
CA PHE A 253 4.13 18.80 -21.31
C PHE A 253 4.02 19.40 -22.72
N ASP A 254 5.10 19.31 -23.49
CA ASP A 254 5.13 19.74 -24.88
C ASP A 254 4.75 18.57 -25.80
N ASP A 255 3.58 18.65 -26.43
CA ASP A 255 3.06 17.58 -27.28
C ASP A 255 3.85 17.42 -28.59
N GLY A 256 4.55 18.47 -29.05
CA GLY A 256 5.40 18.38 -30.24
C GLY A 256 6.65 17.52 -30.01
N SER A 257 7.37 17.76 -28.92
CA SER A 257 8.59 17.02 -28.55
C SER A 257 8.32 15.76 -27.73
N LYS A 258 7.11 15.60 -27.18
CA LYS A 258 6.71 14.52 -26.25
C LYS A 258 7.48 14.52 -24.93
N HIS A 259 7.93 15.68 -24.46
CA HIS A 259 8.70 15.84 -23.23
C HIS A 259 8.20 17.03 -22.39
N CYS A 260 8.53 17.01 -21.10
CA CYS A 260 8.29 18.16 -20.23
C CYS A 260 9.31 19.26 -20.52
N GLU A 261 8.82 20.48 -20.74
CA GLU A 261 9.61 21.69 -20.95
C GLU A 261 9.09 22.80 -20.03
N TRP A 262 9.88 23.85 -19.80
CA TRP A 262 9.41 25.01 -19.05
C TRP A 262 8.16 25.60 -19.69
N ALA A 263 7.12 25.83 -18.87
CA ALA A 263 5.80 26.21 -19.37
C ALA A 263 5.87 27.39 -20.34
N ARG A 264 6.66 28.42 -20.04
CA ARG A 264 6.88 29.61 -20.88
C ARG A 264 7.39 29.34 -22.31
N LYS A 265 7.97 28.17 -22.57
CA LYS A 265 8.47 27.76 -23.89
C LYS A 265 7.49 26.86 -24.64
N VAL A 266 6.46 26.36 -23.97
CA VAL A 266 5.38 25.59 -24.59
C VAL A 266 4.31 26.60 -25.02
N PRO A 267 4.15 26.91 -26.32
CA PRO A 267 3.34 28.05 -26.77
C PRO A 267 1.91 28.04 -26.21
N ASP A 268 1.26 26.88 -26.23
CA ASP A 268 -0.13 26.71 -25.78
C ASP A 268 -0.27 26.75 -24.24
N CYS A 269 0.83 26.61 -23.51
CA CYS A 269 0.88 26.53 -22.05
C CYS A 269 1.76 27.63 -21.42
N ALA A 270 2.17 28.64 -22.19
CA ALA A 270 3.11 29.68 -21.75
C ALA A 270 2.64 30.41 -20.48
N ASP A 271 1.32 30.52 -20.35
CA ASP A 271 0.66 31.29 -19.31
C ASP A 271 0.08 30.42 -18.18
N TRP A 272 0.24 29.10 -18.25
CA TRP A 272 -0.40 28.12 -17.36
C TRP A 272 -0.16 28.39 -15.86
N TYR A 273 1.03 28.86 -15.50
CA TYR A 273 1.41 29.11 -14.10
C TYR A 273 1.23 30.55 -13.64
N LYS A 274 0.80 31.50 -14.48
CA LYS A 274 0.76 32.93 -14.12
C LYS A 274 -0.10 33.23 -12.87
N ASP A 275 -1.16 32.46 -12.64
CA ASP A 275 -2.02 32.59 -11.46
C ASP A 275 -1.62 31.68 -10.28
N ARG A 276 -0.66 30.78 -10.50
CA ARG A 276 -0.22 29.77 -9.51
C ARG A 276 1.15 30.10 -8.90
N LEU A 277 2.02 30.75 -9.66
CA LEU A 277 3.39 31.10 -9.31
C LEU A 277 3.72 32.50 -9.83
N THR A 278 4.51 33.24 -9.06
CA THR A 278 5.11 34.50 -9.55
C THR A 278 6.24 34.21 -10.54
N ASP A 279 6.53 35.17 -11.44
CA ASP A 279 7.65 35.06 -12.38
C ASP A 279 8.98 34.75 -11.68
N LYS A 280 9.19 35.33 -10.51
CA LYS A 280 10.38 35.07 -9.68
C LYS A 280 10.43 33.63 -9.19
N GLN A 281 9.31 33.08 -8.71
CA GLN A 281 9.26 31.68 -8.27
C GLN A 281 9.48 30.72 -9.44
N LEU A 282 8.96 31.04 -10.62
CA LEU A 282 9.17 30.23 -11.81
C LEU A 282 10.64 30.27 -12.27
N ASP A 283 11.27 31.44 -12.24
CA ASP A 283 12.70 31.60 -12.54
C ASP A 283 13.59 30.88 -11.52
N GLU A 284 13.25 30.92 -10.23
CA GLU A 284 13.95 30.18 -9.18
C GLU A 284 13.84 28.65 -9.36
N LEU A 285 12.75 28.15 -9.96
CA LEU A 285 12.59 26.73 -10.30
C LEU A 285 13.42 26.34 -11.52
N GLU A 286 13.48 27.21 -12.53
CA GLU A 286 14.26 26.97 -13.76
C GLU A 286 15.76 27.10 -13.54
N ASN A 287 16.15 28.09 -12.74
CA ASN A 287 17.53 28.44 -12.45
C ASN A 287 17.77 28.32 -10.95
N PRO A 288 17.80 27.09 -10.40
CA PRO A 288 17.98 26.89 -8.97
C PRO A 288 19.33 27.50 -8.55
N PRO A 289 19.36 28.35 -7.50
CA PRO A 289 20.59 28.96 -7.05
C PRO A 289 21.60 27.88 -6.67
N THR A 290 22.85 28.06 -7.07
CA THR A 290 23.91 27.14 -6.70
C THR A 290 23.98 27.07 -5.16
N PRO A 291 24.08 25.86 -4.57
CA PRO A 291 24.20 25.75 -3.14
C PRO A 291 25.44 26.53 -2.70
N LYS A 292 25.25 27.55 -1.86
CA LYS A 292 26.38 28.30 -1.29
C LYS A 292 27.36 27.31 -0.67
N PRO A 293 28.67 27.39 -0.94
CA PRO A 293 29.64 26.53 -0.29
C PRO A 293 29.47 26.67 1.22
N LYS A 294 29.29 25.54 1.91
CA LYS A 294 29.18 25.54 3.37
C LYS A 294 30.42 26.24 3.93
N PRO A 295 30.29 27.19 4.86
CA PRO A 295 31.45 27.77 5.52
C PRO A 295 32.27 26.64 6.15
N ALA A 296 33.59 26.68 5.97
CA ALA A 296 34.56 25.65 6.35
C ALA A 296 34.59 25.30 7.86
N ASN A 297 33.75 25.95 8.68
CA ASN A 297 33.64 25.75 10.12
C ASN A 297 32.28 25.18 10.57
N SER A 298 31.59 24.43 9.71
CA SER A 298 30.47 23.59 10.16
C SER A 298 31.02 22.23 10.57
N PRO A 299 30.86 21.76 11.82
CA PRO A 299 31.32 20.44 12.21
C PRO A 299 30.63 19.40 11.31
N SER A 300 31.44 18.63 10.60
CA SER A 300 31.00 17.52 9.77
C SER A 300 30.14 16.60 10.61
N LYS A 301 28.80 16.65 10.43
CA LYS A 301 27.94 15.57 10.90
C LYS A 301 28.44 14.32 10.18
N VAL A 302 29.08 13.44 10.94
CA VAL A 302 29.56 12.14 10.48
C VAL A 302 28.39 11.42 9.85
N SER A 303 28.34 11.45 8.52
CA SER A 303 27.50 10.56 7.73
C SER A 303 27.99 9.16 8.07
N ARG A 304 27.19 8.41 8.84
CA ARG A 304 27.44 6.99 9.13
C ARG A 304 27.45 6.24 7.80
N ARG A 305 28.61 6.19 7.15
CA ARG A 305 28.85 5.33 5.98
C ARG A 305 28.68 3.89 6.44
N ARG A 306 27.83 3.15 5.72
CA ARG A 306 27.67 1.70 5.81
C ARG A 306 29.04 1.07 5.53
N PRO A 307 29.59 0.19 6.40
CA PRO A 307 30.94 -0.33 6.21
C PRO A 307 31.00 -1.24 4.96
N SER A 308 31.97 -0.95 4.09
CA SER A 308 32.35 -1.75 2.94
C SER A 308 32.96 -3.08 3.38
N LYS A 309 32.60 -4.19 2.71
CA LYS A 309 33.18 -5.52 2.92
C LYS A 309 34.71 -5.48 2.70
N ARG A 310 35.45 -6.14 3.60
CA ARG A 310 36.91 -6.31 3.59
C ARG A 310 37.34 -7.23 2.43
N PRO A 311 38.49 -7.02 1.76
CA PRO A 311 39.02 -7.97 0.79
C PRO A 311 39.51 -9.25 1.48
N LYS A 312 39.27 -10.41 0.87
CA LYS A 312 39.86 -11.70 1.28
C LYS A 312 41.36 -11.73 0.91
N GLN A 313 42.21 -12.14 1.84
CA GLN A 313 43.60 -12.53 1.56
C GLN A 313 43.64 -13.93 0.93
N PRO A 314 44.65 -14.24 0.10
CA PRO A 314 44.83 -15.57 -0.49
C PRO A 314 45.41 -16.54 0.54
N GLU A 315 44.89 -17.77 0.57
CA GLU A 315 45.44 -18.90 1.33
C GLU A 315 46.71 -19.41 0.63
N ALA A 316 47.73 -19.69 1.43
CA ALA A 316 48.95 -20.39 1.05
C ALA A 316 49.04 -21.68 1.86
N GLU A 317 49.46 -22.74 1.15
CA GLU A 317 49.75 -24.14 1.54
C GLU A 317 48.58 -25.06 1.93
#